data_AF-A0A7V1LPE9-F1
#
_entry.id   AF-A0A7V1LPE9-F1
#
_cell.length_a   1.000
_cell.length_b   1.000
_cell.length_c   1.000
_cell.angle_alpha   90.00
_cell.angle_beta   90.00
_cell.angle_gamma   90.00
#
_symmetry.space_group_name_H-M   'P 1'
#
loop_
_entity.id
_entity.type
_entity.pdbx_description
1 polymer ?
#
loop_
_entity_poly.entity_id
_entity_poly.type
_entity_poly.pdbx_seq_one_letter_code
_entity_poly.pdbx_strand_id
1 'polypeptide(L)'
;GTAENLSEAHKLARSTDPVSSFGSIISFNRVVDAALAEELASFFTECIVAPGFEDGALQRLRKKKNLRLLTFNPDRFSMPEWDVKVLSGGFLVQETDRRRDDVRRARVVTKRTPTEEEWQALDFAWKTVRHVKSNAIVFTNARQTLGIGAGQMSRVDSTEIAIKKAQNAALSLKNSAVASDAFFPFKDGVEALIAAGATAVIQPGGSIRDEEVIEAADKAGITMVFSGSRHFKH
;
A
#
# COMPACT_ATOMS: atom_id res chain seq x y z
N GLY A 1 3.79 7.93 2.88
CA GLY A 1 4.08 7.20 4.12
C GLY A 1 3.40 7.91 5.28
N THR A 2 3.80 7.56 6.49
CA THR A 2 3.25 8.07 7.75
C THR A 2 4.39 8.61 8.62
N ALA A 3 4.21 9.84 9.08
CA ALA A 3 5.17 10.57 9.91
C ALA A 3 4.45 11.68 10.69
N GLU A 4 5.16 12.27 11.65
CA GLU A 4 4.63 13.38 12.45
C GLU A 4 4.29 14.61 11.59
N ASN A 5 5.13 14.91 10.59
CA ASN A 5 4.91 16.00 9.63
C ASN A 5 4.72 15.49 8.19
N LEU A 6 4.09 16.31 7.34
CA LEU A 6 3.78 15.90 5.98
C LEU A 6 5.01 15.84 5.04
N SER A 7 6.04 16.66 5.26
CA SER A 7 7.28 16.62 4.48
C SER A 7 7.98 15.27 4.61
N GLU A 8 8.16 14.78 5.84
CA GLU A 8 8.75 13.46 6.08
C GLU A 8 7.86 12.34 5.51
N ALA A 9 6.54 12.42 5.70
CA ALA A 9 5.60 11.45 5.15
C ALA A 9 5.65 11.39 3.60
N HIS A 10 5.85 12.54 2.95
CA HIS A 10 6.01 12.67 1.50
C HIS A 10 7.35 12.07 1.04
N LYS A 11 8.48 12.42 1.69
CA LYS A 11 9.80 11.86 1.39
C LYS A 11 9.79 10.33 1.49
N LEU A 12 9.19 9.80 2.54
CA LEU A 12 9.00 8.36 2.72
C LEU A 12 8.19 7.76 1.55
N ALA A 13 7.01 8.32 1.24
CA ALA A 13 6.18 7.84 0.12
C ALA A 13 6.93 7.82 -1.22
N ARG A 14 7.66 8.90 -1.50
CA ARG A 14 8.39 9.09 -2.74
C ARG A 14 9.57 8.13 -2.85
N SER A 15 10.23 7.83 -1.73
CA SER A 15 11.39 6.94 -1.70
C SER A 15 11.08 5.52 -2.20
N THR A 16 9.83 5.06 -2.11
CA THR A 16 9.40 3.75 -2.62
C THR A 16 9.66 3.58 -4.12
N ASP A 17 9.38 4.62 -4.92
CA ASP A 17 9.62 4.60 -6.36
C ASP A 17 9.83 6.04 -6.88
N PRO A 18 11.04 6.60 -6.73
CA PRO A 18 11.31 7.98 -7.09
C PRO A 18 11.19 8.22 -8.60
N VAL A 19 11.43 7.20 -9.44
CA VAL A 19 11.32 7.29 -10.90
C VAL A 19 9.86 7.46 -11.30
N SER A 20 8.97 6.59 -10.81
CA SER A 20 7.54 6.69 -11.12
C SER A 20 6.82 7.84 -10.40
N SER A 21 7.46 8.49 -9.43
CA SER A 21 6.90 9.67 -8.76
C SER A 21 6.87 10.94 -9.65
N PHE A 22 7.59 10.95 -10.77
CA PHE A 22 7.58 12.05 -11.72
C PHE A 22 6.22 12.15 -12.43
N GLY A 23 5.55 13.31 -12.34
CA GLY A 23 4.21 13.50 -12.91
C GLY A 23 3.11 12.82 -12.10
N SER A 24 3.38 12.49 -10.83
CA SER A 24 2.40 11.86 -9.95
C SER A 24 1.23 12.77 -9.58
N ILE A 25 0.17 12.13 -9.10
CA ILE A 25 -0.92 12.76 -8.34
C ILE A 25 -0.67 12.47 -6.87
N ILE A 26 -0.57 13.51 -6.05
CA ILE A 26 -0.22 13.39 -4.63
C ILE A 26 -1.44 13.79 -3.79
N SER A 27 -1.75 13.01 -2.77
CA SER A 27 -2.82 13.31 -1.82
C SER A 27 -2.27 13.43 -0.39
N PHE A 28 -2.72 14.45 0.33
CA PHE A 28 -2.41 14.69 1.73
C PHE A 28 -3.69 14.64 2.57
N ASN A 29 -3.60 14.06 3.77
CA ASN A 29 -4.71 13.99 4.72
C ASN A 29 -4.74 15.16 5.72
N ARG A 30 -3.79 16.11 5.63
CA ARG A 30 -3.69 17.33 6.45
C ARG A 30 -3.38 18.53 5.55
N VAL A 31 -3.58 19.73 6.08
CA VAL A 31 -3.31 21.00 5.39
C VAL A 31 -1.84 21.06 4.97
N VAL A 32 -1.59 21.48 3.73
CA VAL A 32 -0.22 21.66 3.21
C VAL A 32 0.35 22.97 3.72
N ASP A 33 1.43 22.87 4.47
CA ASP A 33 2.17 24.01 5.02
C ASP A 33 3.23 24.56 4.05
N ALA A 34 3.81 25.71 4.42
CA ALA A 34 4.85 26.37 3.63
C ALA A 34 6.12 25.50 3.42
N ALA A 35 6.48 24.67 4.42
CA ALA A 35 7.69 23.84 4.36
C ALA A 35 7.54 22.69 3.35
N LEU A 36 6.40 22.02 3.35
CA LEU A 36 6.06 21.01 2.35
C LEU A 36 5.89 21.65 0.97
N ALA A 37 5.29 22.84 0.87
CA ALA A 37 5.14 23.52 -0.41
C ALA A 37 6.48 23.90 -1.06
N GLU A 38 7.49 24.27 -0.26
CA GLU A 38 8.88 24.47 -0.72
C GLU A 38 9.42 23.22 -1.39
N GLU A 39 9.29 22.09 -0.70
CA GLU A 39 9.72 20.79 -1.21
C GLU A 39 8.98 20.42 -2.51
N LEU A 40 7.64 20.48 -2.51
CA LEU A 40 6.81 20.15 -3.67
C LEU A 40 7.08 21.06 -4.87
N ALA A 41 7.44 22.32 -4.64
CA ALA A 41 7.78 23.25 -5.71
C ALA A 41 9.02 22.81 -6.52
N SER A 42 9.93 22.05 -5.91
CA SER A 42 11.13 21.51 -6.58
C SER A 42 10.84 20.32 -7.50
N PHE A 43 9.64 19.73 -7.44
CA PHE A 43 9.32 18.49 -8.14
C PHE A 43 8.23 18.65 -9.20
N PHE A 44 8.35 17.94 -10.32
CA PHE A 44 7.29 17.88 -11.29
C PHE A 44 6.17 16.95 -10.80
N THR A 45 5.04 17.55 -10.47
CA THR A 45 3.81 16.89 -9.99
C THR A 45 2.65 17.40 -10.81
N GLU A 46 1.74 16.49 -11.18
CA GLU A 46 0.60 16.82 -12.02
C GLU A 46 -0.54 17.45 -11.22
N CYS A 47 -0.84 16.87 -10.05
CA CYS A 47 -1.93 17.29 -9.19
C CYS A 47 -1.58 17.07 -7.72
N ILE A 48 -1.94 18.03 -6.86
CA ILE A 48 -1.91 17.88 -5.41
C ILE A 48 -3.33 18.04 -4.88
N VAL A 49 -3.75 17.07 -4.07
CA VAL A 49 -5.03 17.02 -3.39
C VAL A 49 -4.79 17.11 -1.89
N ALA A 50 -5.45 18.02 -1.20
CA ALA A 50 -5.31 18.19 0.25
C ALA A 50 -6.60 18.75 0.87
N PRO A 51 -6.82 18.63 2.19
CA PRO A 51 -7.95 19.31 2.84
C PRO A 51 -7.85 20.83 2.76
N GLY A 52 -6.65 21.36 2.59
CA GLY A 52 -6.39 22.79 2.44
C GLY A 52 -4.91 23.07 2.20
N PHE A 53 -4.61 24.33 1.95
CA PHE A 53 -3.26 24.87 1.78
C PHE A 53 -3.16 26.14 2.61
N GLU A 54 -2.06 26.34 3.33
CA GLU A 54 -1.77 27.64 3.92
C GLU A 54 -1.58 28.70 2.82
N ASP A 55 -1.83 29.98 3.12
CA ASP A 55 -1.77 31.05 2.12
C ASP A 55 -0.39 31.13 1.43
N GLY A 56 0.69 31.04 2.21
CA GLY A 56 2.07 31.01 1.68
C GLY A 56 2.36 29.77 0.82
N ALA A 57 1.84 28.61 1.23
CA ALA A 57 1.96 27.37 0.48
C ALA A 57 1.24 27.46 -0.88
N LEU A 58 0.00 27.96 -0.87
CA LEU A 58 -0.83 28.13 -2.06
C LEU A 58 -0.20 29.11 -3.05
N GLN A 59 0.25 30.28 -2.58
CA GLN A 59 0.91 31.28 -3.42
C GLN A 59 2.15 30.71 -4.10
N ARG A 60 2.93 29.91 -3.37
CA ARG A 60 4.12 29.25 -3.91
C ARG A 60 3.76 28.24 -5.00
N LEU A 61 2.86 27.31 -4.70
CA LEU A 61 2.51 26.22 -5.61
C LEU A 61 1.83 26.74 -6.89
N ARG A 62 1.05 27.83 -6.78
CA ARG A 62 0.44 28.52 -7.94
C ARG A 62 1.44 29.08 -8.95
N LYS A 63 2.72 29.25 -8.59
CA LYS A 63 3.76 29.64 -9.56
C LYS A 63 3.98 28.56 -10.63
N LYS A 64 3.59 27.31 -10.36
CA LYS A 64 3.67 26.20 -11.32
C LYS A 64 2.40 26.18 -12.18
N LYS A 65 2.46 26.82 -13.36
CA LYS A 65 1.29 27.05 -14.25
C LYS A 65 0.43 25.82 -14.53
N ASN A 66 1.02 24.64 -14.63
CA ASN A 66 0.32 23.39 -14.99
C ASN A 66 -0.06 22.52 -13.78
N LEU A 67 0.31 22.92 -12.56
CA LEU A 67 0.01 22.16 -11.35
C LEU A 67 -1.45 22.35 -10.96
N ARG A 68 -2.20 21.25 -10.91
CA ARG A 68 -3.57 21.24 -10.39
C ARG A 68 -3.53 21.18 -8.87
N LEU A 69 -4.23 22.10 -8.21
CA LEU A 69 -4.39 22.13 -6.75
C LEU A 69 -5.86 21.93 -6.43
N LEU A 70 -6.19 20.80 -5.79
CA LEU A 70 -7.55 20.45 -5.42
C LEU A 70 -7.69 20.45 -3.90
N THR A 71 -8.80 21.00 -3.42
CA THR A 71 -9.19 20.91 -2.02
C THR A 71 -10.39 19.97 -1.87
N PHE A 72 -10.46 19.27 -0.74
CA PHE A 72 -11.63 18.48 -0.36
C PHE A 72 -11.98 18.75 1.10
N ASN A 73 -13.24 18.56 1.48
CA ASN A 73 -13.64 18.63 2.88
C ASN A 73 -13.59 17.22 3.49
N PRO A 74 -12.69 16.94 4.46
CA PRO A 74 -12.60 15.64 5.11
C PRO A 74 -13.91 15.19 5.78
N ASP A 75 -14.66 16.13 6.35
CA ASP A 75 -15.92 15.84 7.07
C ASP A 75 -17.05 15.43 6.12
N ARG A 76 -16.91 15.76 4.83
CA ARG A 76 -17.86 15.38 3.77
C ARG A 76 -17.34 14.28 2.87
N PHE A 77 -16.14 13.76 3.13
CA PHE A 77 -15.53 12.72 2.31
C PHE A 77 -16.06 11.34 2.74
N SER A 78 -17.00 10.81 1.96
CA SER A 78 -17.46 9.43 2.10
C SER A 78 -17.20 8.63 0.83
N MET A 79 -16.67 7.41 0.99
CA MET A 79 -16.66 6.44 -0.10
C MET A 79 -18.08 6.20 -0.59
N PRO A 80 -18.32 6.16 -1.92
CA PRO A 80 -19.65 5.86 -2.44
C PRO A 80 -20.10 4.48 -1.96
N GLU A 81 -21.41 4.29 -1.85
CA GLU A 81 -21.98 2.99 -1.51
C GLU A 81 -21.83 2.00 -2.67
N TRP A 82 -22.01 2.48 -3.89
CA TRP A 82 -22.00 1.68 -5.12
C TRP A 82 -20.77 1.99 -5.98
N ASP A 83 -20.13 0.94 -6.48
CA ASP A 83 -19.09 0.99 -7.51
C ASP A 83 -19.68 0.54 -8.84
N VAL A 84 -19.60 1.41 -9.85
CA VAL A 84 -20.14 1.17 -11.19
C VAL A 84 -18.99 0.90 -12.16
N LYS A 85 -19.03 -0.24 -12.85
CA LYS A 85 -18.08 -0.59 -13.91
C LYS A 85 -18.79 -0.57 -15.26
N VAL A 86 -18.39 0.36 -16.12
CA VAL A 86 -18.93 0.48 -17.48
C VAL A 86 -18.29 -0.59 -18.37
N LEU A 87 -19.11 -1.26 -19.17
CA LEU A 87 -18.72 -2.27 -20.16
C LEU A 87 -19.33 -1.91 -21.51
N SER A 88 -18.85 -2.53 -22.59
CA SER A 88 -19.52 -2.39 -23.89
C SER A 88 -20.95 -2.93 -23.78
N GLY A 89 -21.94 -2.08 -24.07
CA GLY A 89 -23.36 -2.44 -24.01
C GLY A 89 -24.02 -2.38 -22.63
N GLY A 90 -23.34 -1.92 -21.56
CA GLY A 90 -23.97 -1.80 -20.25
C GLY A 90 -23.03 -1.45 -19.10
N PHE A 91 -23.42 -1.82 -17.88
CA PHE A 91 -22.61 -1.62 -16.68
C PHE A 91 -22.90 -2.71 -15.64
N LEU A 92 -21.91 -2.95 -14.77
CA LEU A 92 -22.06 -3.72 -13.54
C LEU A 92 -22.13 -2.76 -12.36
N VAL A 93 -22.94 -3.10 -11.36
CA VAL A 93 -23.03 -2.39 -10.08
C VAL A 93 -22.72 -3.37 -8.97
N GLN A 94 -21.86 -2.98 -8.04
CA GLN A 94 -21.54 -3.74 -6.85
C GLN A 94 -21.41 -2.79 -5.65
N GLU A 95 -21.51 -3.32 -4.44
CA GLU A 95 -21.15 -2.56 -3.25
C GLU A 95 -19.66 -2.20 -3.28
N THR A 96 -19.33 -0.96 -2.91
CA THR A 96 -17.94 -0.56 -2.76
C THR A 96 -17.33 -1.30 -1.59
N ASP A 97 -16.11 -1.84 -1.76
CA ASP A 97 -15.35 -2.37 -0.64
C ASP A 97 -15.02 -1.24 0.36
N ARG A 98 -15.80 -1.18 1.44
CA ARG A 98 -15.70 -0.19 2.52
C ARG A 98 -15.18 -0.80 3.82
N ARG A 99 -14.72 -2.06 3.80
CA ARG A 99 -14.25 -2.77 5.00
C ARG A 99 -13.14 -1.99 5.70
N ARG A 100 -13.20 -2.00 7.02
CA ARG A 100 -12.17 -1.45 7.91
C ARG A 100 -11.73 -2.58 8.82
N ASP A 101 -10.91 -3.47 8.29
CA ASP A 101 -10.45 -4.63 9.04
C ASP A 101 -9.50 -4.18 10.16
N ASP A 102 -9.73 -4.72 11.36
CA ASP A 102 -8.80 -4.63 12.47
C ASP A 102 -7.82 -5.80 12.34
N VAL A 103 -6.63 -5.53 11.80
CA VAL A 103 -5.60 -6.55 11.56
C VAL A 103 -5.21 -7.27 12.85
N ARG A 104 -5.37 -6.67 14.04
CA ARG A 104 -5.08 -7.33 15.32
C ARG A 104 -6.10 -8.40 15.71
N ARG A 105 -7.29 -8.41 15.09
CA ARG A 105 -8.31 -9.45 15.28
C ARG A 105 -8.17 -10.60 14.28
N ALA A 106 -7.28 -10.46 13.30
CA ALA A 106 -7.01 -11.51 12.35
C ALA A 106 -6.33 -12.70 13.04
N ARG A 107 -6.47 -13.89 12.45
CA ARG A 107 -5.98 -15.13 13.03
C ARG A 107 -4.49 -15.28 12.76
N VAL A 108 -3.65 -15.35 13.80
CA VAL A 108 -2.26 -15.81 13.66
C VAL A 108 -2.30 -17.32 13.42
N VAL A 109 -1.72 -17.78 12.31
CA VAL A 109 -1.76 -19.19 11.89
C VAL A 109 -0.42 -19.91 12.00
N THR A 110 0.67 -19.17 12.17
CA THR A 110 2.03 -19.69 12.46
C THR A 110 2.30 -19.80 13.96
N LYS A 111 3.38 -20.51 14.31
CA LYS A 111 3.87 -20.64 15.69
C LYS A 111 4.39 -19.33 16.28
N ARG A 112 5.10 -18.53 15.47
CA ARG A 112 5.60 -17.21 15.88
C ARG A 112 4.45 -16.20 15.79
N THR A 113 4.29 -15.41 16.84
CA THR A 113 3.36 -14.27 16.89
C THR A 113 4.04 -12.98 16.41
N PRO A 114 3.33 -12.02 15.79
CA PRO A 114 3.96 -10.77 15.38
C PRO A 114 4.39 -9.95 16.59
N THR A 115 5.51 -9.26 16.44
CA THR A 115 5.93 -8.15 17.32
C THR A 115 5.01 -6.94 17.14
N GLU A 116 5.10 -5.95 18.03
CA GLU A 116 4.30 -4.73 17.93
C GLU A 116 4.64 -3.93 16.65
N GLU A 117 5.93 -3.85 16.28
CA GLU A 117 6.40 -3.23 15.05
C GLU A 117 5.86 -3.95 13.80
N GLU A 118 5.83 -5.29 13.82
CA GLU A 118 5.24 -6.08 12.73
C GLU A 118 3.73 -5.90 12.66
N TRP A 119 3.01 -5.80 13.78
CA TRP A 119 1.58 -5.50 13.76
C TRP A 119 1.28 -4.15 13.11
N GLN A 120 2.06 -3.12 13.42
CA GLN A 120 1.92 -1.80 12.81
C GLN A 120 2.23 -1.84 11.30
N ALA A 121 3.28 -2.59 10.91
CA ALA A 121 3.63 -2.77 9.51
C ALA A 121 2.56 -3.59 8.74
N LEU A 122 2.01 -4.66 9.32
CA LEU A 122 0.92 -5.44 8.72
C LEU A 122 -0.36 -4.62 8.57
N ASP A 123 -0.71 -3.77 9.54
CA ASP A 123 -1.84 -2.85 9.45
C ASP A 123 -1.66 -1.85 8.30
N PHE A 124 -0.47 -1.25 8.19
CA PHE A 124 -0.13 -0.36 7.08
C PHE A 124 -0.17 -1.10 5.72
N ALA A 125 0.38 -2.31 5.65
CA ALA A 125 0.37 -3.15 4.45
C ALA A 125 -1.05 -3.51 4.01
N TRP A 126 -1.90 -3.96 4.93
CA TRP A 126 -3.27 -4.37 4.65
C TRP A 126 -4.13 -3.21 4.16
N LYS A 127 -4.03 -2.04 4.82
CA LYS A 127 -4.70 -0.81 4.39
C LYS A 127 -4.23 -0.34 3.01
N THR A 128 -2.99 -0.63 2.64
CA THR A 128 -2.42 -0.20 1.35
C THR A 128 -2.81 -1.16 0.22
N VAL A 129 -2.68 -2.48 0.44
CA VAL A 129 -2.82 -3.51 -0.62
C VAL A 129 -4.20 -3.47 -1.29
N ARG A 130 -5.26 -3.16 -0.53
CA ARG A 130 -6.64 -3.06 -1.06
C ARG A 130 -6.84 -2.00 -2.15
N HIS A 131 -5.92 -1.05 -2.26
CA HIS A 131 -5.96 0.02 -3.26
C HIS A 131 -5.11 -0.30 -4.50
N VAL A 132 -4.27 -1.34 -4.43
CA VAL A 132 -3.41 -1.79 -5.52
C VAL A 132 -4.19 -2.75 -6.43
N LYS A 133 -3.96 -2.69 -7.74
CA LYS A 133 -4.62 -3.58 -8.69
C LYS A 133 -4.10 -5.01 -8.54
N SER A 134 -5.01 -5.98 -8.58
CA SER A 134 -4.74 -7.40 -8.39
C SER A 134 -4.05 -8.04 -9.59
N ASN A 135 -3.22 -9.06 -9.39
CA ASN A 135 -2.80 -9.60 -8.09
C ASN A 135 -1.75 -8.68 -7.44
N ALA A 136 -1.92 -8.36 -6.15
CA ALA A 136 -1.12 -7.34 -5.49
C ALA A 136 -0.27 -7.90 -4.34
N ILE A 137 1.01 -7.54 -4.33
CA ILE A 137 1.97 -7.80 -3.24
C ILE A 137 2.58 -6.48 -2.81
N VAL A 138 2.45 -6.14 -1.53
CA VAL A 138 2.95 -4.88 -0.98
C VAL A 138 3.85 -5.16 0.22
N PHE A 139 5.13 -4.85 0.06
CA PHE A 139 6.12 -4.84 1.13
C PHE A 139 6.09 -3.49 1.85
N THR A 140 6.15 -3.50 3.17
CA THR A 140 6.09 -2.29 4.00
C THR A 140 6.93 -2.41 5.26
N ASN A 141 7.22 -1.26 5.86
CA ASN A 141 7.42 -1.16 7.30
C ASN A 141 6.22 -0.41 7.91
N ALA A 142 6.27 -0.09 9.20
CA ALA A 142 5.18 0.63 9.88
C ALA A 142 4.88 2.04 9.31
N ARG A 143 5.76 2.61 8.48
CA ARG A 143 5.71 4.00 8.03
C ARG A 143 5.57 4.17 6.52
N GLN A 144 5.95 3.18 5.72
CA GLN A 144 5.95 3.34 4.26
C GLN A 144 5.89 2.01 3.52
N THR A 145 5.49 2.09 2.25
CA THR A 145 5.73 1.05 1.26
C THR A 145 7.21 0.96 0.94
N LEU A 146 7.72 -0.26 0.78
CA LEU A 146 9.12 -0.54 0.42
C LEU A 146 9.22 -1.11 -1.00
N GLY A 147 8.20 -1.86 -1.43
CA GLY A 147 8.08 -2.40 -2.79
C GLY A 147 6.63 -2.77 -3.08
N ILE A 148 6.19 -2.52 -4.31
CA ILE A 148 4.80 -2.78 -4.74
C ILE A 148 4.85 -3.55 -6.06
N GLY A 149 4.21 -4.72 -6.07
CA GLY A 149 3.88 -5.49 -7.25
C GLY A 149 2.39 -5.43 -7.50
N ALA A 150 1.99 -4.99 -8.69
CA ALA A 150 0.59 -4.73 -9.02
C ALA A 150 0.22 -5.29 -10.40
N GLY A 151 -1.03 -5.74 -10.53
CA GLY A 151 -1.66 -5.99 -11.82
C GLY A 151 -1.18 -7.24 -12.56
N GLN A 152 -0.52 -8.19 -11.88
CA GLN A 152 0.01 -9.39 -12.54
C GLN A 152 -0.96 -10.57 -12.51
N MET A 153 -0.82 -11.45 -13.51
CA MET A 153 -1.56 -12.71 -13.59
C MET A 153 -1.10 -13.71 -12.52
N SER A 154 0.19 -13.71 -12.17
CA SER A 154 0.77 -14.52 -11.10
C SER A 154 1.17 -13.66 -9.90
N ARG A 155 0.94 -14.17 -8.67
CA ARG A 155 1.41 -13.51 -7.44
C ARG A 155 2.93 -13.55 -7.30
N VAL A 156 3.58 -14.57 -7.87
CA VAL A 156 5.04 -14.67 -7.90
C VAL A 156 5.62 -13.51 -8.71
N ASP A 157 5.06 -13.22 -9.89
CA ASP A 157 5.49 -12.07 -10.71
C ASP A 157 5.30 -10.74 -9.97
N SER A 158 4.18 -10.58 -9.23
CA SER A 158 3.98 -9.41 -8.37
C SER A 158 5.06 -9.31 -7.29
N THR A 159 5.42 -10.42 -6.64
CA THR A 159 6.53 -10.45 -5.67
C THR A 159 7.86 -10.03 -6.32
N GLU A 160 8.21 -10.61 -7.48
CA GLU A 160 9.45 -10.27 -8.20
C GLU A 160 9.52 -8.80 -8.60
N ILE A 161 8.41 -8.23 -9.08
CA ILE A 161 8.31 -6.80 -9.41
C ILE A 161 8.53 -5.96 -8.15
N ALA A 162 7.89 -6.30 -7.03
CA ALA A 162 8.03 -5.57 -5.78
C ALA A 162 9.49 -5.57 -5.29
N ILE A 163 10.16 -6.73 -5.35
CA ILE A 163 11.58 -6.90 -5.00
C ILE A 163 12.46 -6.05 -5.90
N LYS A 164 12.28 -6.15 -7.22
CA LYS A 164 13.06 -5.39 -8.20
C LYS A 164 12.88 -3.88 -8.02
N LYS A 165 11.67 -3.42 -7.74
CA LYS A 165 11.38 -2.00 -7.47
C LYS A 165 12.07 -1.51 -6.20
N ALA A 166 12.02 -2.29 -5.12
CA ALA A 166 12.74 -1.96 -3.88
C ALA A 166 14.26 -1.87 -4.10
N GLN A 167 14.84 -2.82 -4.85
CA GLN A 167 16.26 -2.81 -5.21
C GLN A 167 16.65 -1.57 -6.02
N ASN A 168 15.86 -1.22 -7.05
CA ASN A 168 16.09 -0.01 -7.85
C ASN A 168 16.02 1.27 -7.02
N ALA A 169 15.19 1.29 -5.97
CA ALA A 169 15.07 2.39 -5.02
C ALA A 169 16.11 2.34 -3.89
N ALA A 170 17.01 1.35 -3.89
CA ALA A 170 17.97 1.08 -2.81
C ALA A 170 17.31 0.93 -1.42
N LEU A 171 16.08 0.41 -1.37
CA LEU A 171 15.36 0.11 -0.14
C LEU A 171 15.56 -1.35 0.26
N SER A 172 15.91 -1.58 1.53
CA SER A 172 15.99 -2.93 2.09
C SER A 172 14.60 -3.47 2.37
N LEU A 173 14.35 -4.71 1.97
CA LEU A 173 13.15 -5.48 2.33
C LEU A 173 13.36 -6.35 3.58
N LYS A 174 14.52 -6.25 4.23
CA LYS A 174 14.82 -6.99 5.46
C LYS A 174 13.91 -6.51 6.61
N ASN A 175 13.34 -7.46 7.35
CA ASN A 175 12.41 -7.22 8.46
C ASN A 175 11.14 -6.48 8.02
N SER A 176 10.71 -6.66 6.78
CA SER A 176 9.49 -6.06 6.26
C SER A 176 8.26 -6.91 6.56
N ALA A 177 7.10 -6.26 6.60
CA ALA A 177 5.81 -6.91 6.55
C ALA A 177 5.25 -6.89 5.13
N VAL A 178 4.53 -7.94 4.75
CA VAL A 178 3.94 -8.08 3.41
C VAL A 178 2.44 -8.31 3.51
N ALA A 179 1.68 -7.63 2.66
CA ALA A 179 0.28 -7.94 2.42
C ALA A 179 0.07 -8.48 1.00
N SER A 180 -0.73 -9.55 0.90
CA SER A 180 -1.28 -10.07 -0.35
C SER A 180 -2.79 -9.87 -0.36
N ASP A 181 -3.32 -9.25 -1.40
CA ASP A 181 -4.76 -8.95 -1.53
C ASP A 181 -5.66 -10.21 -1.60
N ALA A 182 -5.06 -11.32 -2.01
CA ALA A 182 -5.65 -12.64 -2.14
C ALA A 182 -4.74 -13.73 -1.55
N PHE A 183 -5.26 -14.94 -1.37
CA PHE A 183 -4.50 -16.03 -0.76
C PHE A 183 -3.33 -16.51 -1.63
N PHE A 184 -2.30 -17.13 -1.02
CA PHE A 184 -1.25 -17.82 -1.76
C PHE A 184 -1.72 -19.23 -2.17
N PRO A 185 -1.76 -19.55 -3.48
CA PRO A 185 -2.21 -20.86 -3.93
C PRO A 185 -1.18 -21.97 -3.64
N PHE A 186 0.10 -21.60 -3.58
CA PHE A 186 1.24 -22.48 -3.34
C PHE A 186 2.26 -21.76 -2.46
N LYS A 187 3.16 -22.53 -1.83
CA LYS A 187 4.18 -22.02 -0.92
C LYS A 187 5.28 -21.19 -1.59
N ASP A 188 5.48 -21.34 -2.90
CA ASP A 188 6.49 -20.63 -3.69
C ASP A 188 6.39 -19.10 -3.56
N GLY A 189 5.16 -18.57 -3.55
CA GLY A 189 4.91 -17.16 -3.34
C GLY A 189 5.42 -16.67 -1.99
N VAL A 190 5.23 -17.46 -0.92
CA VAL A 190 5.69 -17.12 0.43
C VAL A 190 7.20 -17.34 0.58
N GLU A 191 7.75 -18.40 0.00
CA GLU A 191 9.20 -18.66 -0.06
C GLU A 191 9.93 -17.47 -0.72
N ALA A 192 9.35 -16.89 -1.78
CA ALA A 192 9.90 -15.69 -2.43
C ALA A 192 9.88 -14.43 -1.52
N LEU A 193 8.82 -14.24 -0.72
CA LEU A 193 8.77 -13.14 0.27
C LEU A 193 9.86 -13.30 1.34
N ILE A 194 10.01 -14.53 1.85
CA ILE A 194 11.01 -14.88 2.87
C ILE A 194 12.41 -14.62 2.33
N ALA A 195 12.70 -15.06 1.10
CA ALA A 195 14.00 -14.86 0.46
C ALA A 195 14.34 -13.35 0.30
N ALA A 196 13.33 -12.50 0.12
CA ALA A 196 13.50 -11.05 0.08
C ALA A 196 13.73 -10.40 1.46
N GLY A 197 13.50 -11.13 2.55
CA GLY A 197 13.72 -10.67 3.93
C GLY A 197 12.46 -10.28 4.70
N ALA A 198 11.26 -10.66 4.23
CA ALA A 198 10.03 -10.45 4.98
C ALA A 198 10.02 -11.28 6.27
N THR A 199 9.48 -10.72 7.37
CA THR A 199 9.34 -11.41 8.67
C THR A 199 7.90 -11.58 9.12
N ALA A 200 6.96 -10.89 8.45
CA ALA A 200 5.53 -10.99 8.72
C ALA A 200 4.72 -10.92 7.42
N VAL A 201 3.69 -11.76 7.28
CA VAL A 201 2.83 -11.80 6.09
C VAL A 201 1.36 -11.81 6.52
N ILE A 202 0.53 -10.98 5.88
CA ILE A 202 -0.93 -11.04 5.99
C ILE A 202 -1.56 -11.39 4.63
N GLN A 203 -2.50 -12.33 4.67
CA GLN A 203 -3.30 -12.75 3.52
C GLN A 203 -4.71 -13.16 3.98
N PRO A 204 -5.68 -13.36 3.07
CA PRO A 204 -7.02 -13.80 3.47
C PRO A 204 -7.06 -15.22 4.04
N GLY A 205 -6.21 -16.12 3.55
CA GLY A 205 -6.38 -17.57 3.71
C GLY A 205 -7.50 -18.13 2.81
N GLY A 206 -7.74 -19.43 2.90
CA GLY A 206 -8.78 -20.16 2.16
C GLY A 206 -8.28 -21.00 0.99
N SER A 207 -6.96 -21.25 0.88
CA SER A 207 -6.42 -22.22 -0.08
C SER A 207 -6.61 -23.64 0.44
N ILE A 208 -6.86 -24.59 -0.47
CA ILE A 208 -6.79 -26.03 -0.15
C ILE A 208 -5.38 -26.40 0.34
N ARG A 209 -4.36 -25.61 -0.03
CA ARG A 209 -2.95 -25.80 0.33
C ARG A 209 -2.46 -24.85 1.41
N ASP A 210 -3.36 -24.25 2.21
CA ASP A 210 -2.96 -23.33 3.29
C ASP A 210 -1.96 -23.99 4.25
N GLU A 211 -2.09 -25.29 4.54
CA GLU A 211 -1.17 -26.01 5.42
C GLU A 211 0.27 -26.00 4.89
N GLU A 212 0.48 -26.20 3.58
CA GLU A 212 1.82 -26.15 2.95
C GLU A 212 2.43 -24.75 3.06
N VAL A 213 1.60 -23.72 2.91
CA VAL A 213 2.01 -22.31 2.97
C VAL A 213 2.36 -21.90 4.41
N ILE A 214 1.58 -22.34 5.39
CA ILE A 214 1.83 -22.13 6.82
C ILE A 214 3.11 -22.85 7.25
N GLU A 215 3.31 -24.09 6.81
CA GLU A 215 4.50 -24.87 7.13
C GLU A 215 5.78 -24.19 6.60
N ALA A 216 5.75 -23.61 5.40
CA ALA A 216 6.88 -22.86 4.85
C ALA A 216 7.21 -21.61 5.70
N ALA A 217 6.18 -20.88 6.16
CA ALA A 217 6.36 -19.73 7.04
C ALA A 217 6.92 -20.13 8.41
N ASP A 218 6.41 -21.20 9.01
CA ASP A 218 6.90 -21.76 10.29
C ASP A 218 8.36 -22.22 10.18
N LYS A 219 8.73 -22.92 9.09
CA LYS A 219 10.10 -23.38 8.83
C LYS A 219 11.08 -22.21 8.74
N ALA A 220 10.65 -21.08 8.18
CA ALA A 220 11.44 -19.86 8.10
C ALA A 220 11.40 -19.00 9.37
N GLY A 221 10.58 -19.36 10.37
CA GLY A 221 10.43 -18.61 11.60
C GLY A 221 9.77 -17.24 11.41
N ILE A 222 9.01 -17.04 10.34
CA ILE A 222 8.27 -15.80 10.08
C ILE A 222 6.83 -15.92 10.58
N THR A 223 6.14 -14.78 10.74
CA THR A 223 4.74 -14.80 11.14
C THR A 223 3.80 -14.74 9.94
N MET A 224 2.70 -15.49 9.98
CA MET A 224 1.60 -15.40 9.04
C MET A 224 0.26 -15.15 9.74
N VAL A 225 -0.51 -14.22 9.18
CA VAL A 225 -1.81 -13.79 9.68
C VAL A 225 -2.87 -13.96 8.58
N PHE A 226 -3.99 -14.61 8.93
CA PHE A 226 -5.15 -14.79 8.06
C PHE A 226 -6.23 -13.77 8.42
N SER A 227 -6.55 -12.86 7.49
CA SER A 227 -7.56 -11.82 7.67
C SER A 227 -8.99 -12.33 7.44
N GLY A 228 -9.19 -13.39 6.66
CA GLY A 228 -10.51 -13.87 6.24
C GLY A 228 -11.23 -12.96 5.23
N SER A 229 -10.61 -11.86 4.79
CA SER A 229 -11.18 -10.88 3.86
C SER A 229 -10.29 -10.77 2.61
N ARG A 230 -10.88 -10.88 1.41
CA ARG A 230 -10.17 -10.69 0.13
C ARG A 230 -10.47 -9.30 -0.45
N HIS A 231 -9.44 -8.56 -0.86
CA HIS A 231 -9.57 -7.21 -1.46
C HIS A 231 -9.16 -7.19 -2.95
N PHE A 232 -9.83 -8.00 -3.76
CA PHE A 232 -9.51 -8.08 -5.19
C PHE A 232 -9.97 -6.82 -5.95
N LYS A 233 -9.12 -6.28 -6.82
CA LYS A 233 -9.36 -5.06 -7.58
C LYS A 233 -8.79 -5.16 -9.00
N HIS A 234 -9.66 -5.25 -10.00
CA HIS A 234 -9.30 -5.03 -11.41
C HIS A 234 -9.00 -3.55 -11.64
#